data_AF-A0A453AAW2-F1
#
_entry.id   AF-A0A453AAW2-F1
#
_cell.length_a   1.000
_cell.length_b   1.000
_cell.length_c   1.000
_cell.angle_alpha   90.00
_cell.angle_beta   90.00
_cell.angle_gamma   90.00
#
_symmetry.space_group_name_H-M   'P 1'
#
loop_
_entity.id
_entity.type
_entity.pdbx_description
1 polymer ?
#
loop_
_entity_poly.entity_id
_entity_poly.type
_entity_poly.pdbx_seq_one_letter_code
_entity_poly.pdbx_strand_id
1 'polypeptide(L)' 'AAKSLEEKLKSCGVPHEVHIYPGCSHAFMNTSPEALKNQGAIDLAWSRFATWMARFL' A
#
# COMPACT_ATOMS: atom_id res chain seq x y z
N ALA A 1 -11.26 -7.91 5.94
CA ALA A 1 -10.11 -7.37 6.69
C ALA A 1 -9.84 -5.90 6.35
N ALA A 2 -9.37 -5.57 5.14
CA ALA A 2 -9.01 -4.19 4.77
C ALA A 2 -10.15 -3.16 4.94
N LYS A 3 -11.37 -3.47 4.48
CA LYS A 3 -12.53 -2.56 4.61
C LYS A 3 -12.87 -2.19 6.06
N SER A 4 -12.85 -3.17 6.96
CA SER A 4 -13.13 -2.94 8.39
C SER A 4 -12.04 -2.10 9.08
N LEU A 5 -10.78 -2.22 8.64
CA LEU A 5 -9.70 -1.35 9.11
C LEU A 5 -9.89 0.09 8.61
N GLU A 6 -10.24 0.26 7.33
CA GLU A 6 -10.49 1.58 6.73
C GLU A 6 -11.63 2.32 7.44
N GLU A 7 -12.74 1.63 7.75
CA GLU A 7 -13.86 2.21 8.50
C GLU A 7 -13.45 2.70 9.90
N LYS A 8 -12.62 1.92 10.60
CA LYS A 8 -12.07 2.33 11.90
C LYS A 8 -11.15 3.54 11.77
N LEU A 9 -10.24 3.55 10.79
CA LEU A 9 -9.34 4.69 10.56
C LEU A 9 -10.11 5.97 10.24
N LYS A 10 -11.19 5.88 9.45
CA LYS A 10 -12.12 6.98 9.19
C LYS A 10 -12.75 7.52 10.47
N SER A 11 -13.17 6.63 11.37
CA SER A 11 -13.78 7.03 12.65
C SER A 11 -12.81 7.76 13.59
N CYS A 12 -11.51 7.51 13.48
CA CYS A 12 -10.49 8.13 14.32
C CYS A 12 -10.06 9.54 13.86
N GLY A 13 -10.50 9.99 12.67
CA GLY A 13 -10.19 11.33 12.15
C GLY A 13 -8.70 11.56 11.82
N VAL A 14 -7.90 10.50 11.76
CA VAL A 14 -6.47 10.58 11.43
C VAL A 14 -6.27 10.57 9.91
N PRO A 15 -5.28 11.31 9.37
CA PRO A 15 -4.90 11.16 7.96
C PRO A 15 -4.52 9.71 7.68
N HIS A 16 -5.18 9.08 6.71
CA HIS A 16 -4.91 7.71 6.32
C HIS A 16 -5.23 7.48 4.84
N GLU A 17 -4.56 6.50 4.25
CA GLU A 17 -4.86 5.98 2.92
C GLU A 17 -4.80 4.44 2.96
N VAL A 18 -5.76 3.78 2.30
CA VAL A 18 -5.79 2.31 2.17
C VAL A 18 -5.81 1.95 0.69
N HIS A 19 -4.78 1.25 0.24
CA HIS A 19 -4.60 0.85 -1.16
C HIS A 19 -4.61 -0.67 -1.28
N ILE A 20 -5.47 -1.22 -2.14
CA ILE A 20 -5.53 -2.66 -2.46
C ILE A 20 -4.99 -2.85 -3.88
N TYR A 21 -3.99 -3.74 -4.03
CA TYR A 21 -3.36 -4.05 -5.31
C TYR A 21 -3.94 -5.35 -5.87
N PRO A 22 -4.78 -5.31 -6.92
CA PRO A 22 -5.35 -6.52 -7.51
C PRO A 22 -4.26 -7.45 -8.04
N GLY A 23 -4.42 -8.77 -7.86
CA GLY A 23 -3.46 -9.77 -8.33
C GLY A 23 -2.19 -9.91 -7.50
N CYS A 24 -1.97 -9.05 -6.49
CA CYS A 24 -0.85 -9.15 -5.58
C CYS A 24 -1.21 -9.98 -4.34
N SER A 25 -0.34 -10.92 -3.97
CA SER A 25 -0.44 -11.70 -2.73
C SER A 25 0.38 -11.04 -1.60
N HIS A 26 0.36 -11.65 -0.42
CA HIS A 26 1.18 -11.17 0.70
C HIS A 26 2.67 -11.16 0.33
N ALA A 27 3.39 -10.14 0.82
CA ALA A 27 4.81 -9.92 0.51
C ALA A 27 5.13 -9.71 -0.98
N PHE A 28 4.19 -9.18 -1.78
CA PHE A 28 4.41 -8.89 -3.21
C PHE A 28 5.54 -7.89 -3.50
N MET A 29 6.03 -7.14 -2.50
CA MET A 29 7.16 -6.20 -2.62
C MET A 29 8.52 -6.83 -2.28
N ASN A 30 8.60 -8.14 -2.08
CA ASN A 30 9.88 -8.81 -1.82
C ASN A 30 10.77 -8.83 -3.08
N THR A 31 12.00 -9.32 -2.94
CA THR A 31 13.00 -9.39 -4.02
C THR A 31 13.02 -10.74 -4.75
N SER A 32 12.00 -11.60 -4.54
CA SER A 32 11.95 -12.90 -5.19
C SER A 32 11.63 -12.75 -6.69
N PRO A 33 12.04 -13.72 -7.53
CA PRO A 33 11.69 -13.71 -8.96
C PRO A 33 10.18 -13.69 -9.22
N GLU A 34 9.37 -14.20 -8.28
CA GLU A 34 7.91 -14.18 -8.39
C GLU A 34 7.34 -12.77 -8.16
N ALA A 35 7.90 -12.02 -7.20
CA ALA A 35 7.48 -10.65 -6.93
C ALA A 35 7.81 -9.69 -8.08
N LEU A 36 8.87 -9.94 -8.85
CA LEU A 36 9.19 -9.15 -10.05
C LEU A 36 8.06 -9.16 -11.09
N LYS A 37 7.16 -10.16 -11.08
CA LYS A 37 5.95 -10.15 -11.93
C LYS A 37 4.97 -9.03 -11.56
N ASN A 38 5.08 -8.51 -10.33
CA ASN A 38 4.25 -7.42 -9.80
C ASN A 38 4.97 -6.06 -9.85
N GLN A 39 6.04 -5.90 -10.64
CA GLN A 39 6.89 -4.69 -10.62
C GLN A 39 6.08 -3.39 -10.72
N GLY A 40 5.07 -3.32 -11.60
CA GLY A 40 4.22 -2.12 -11.69
C GLY A 40 3.44 -1.80 -10.42
N ALA A 41 2.99 -2.81 -9.67
CA ALA A 41 2.36 -2.61 -8.37
C ALA A 41 3.37 -2.20 -7.28
N ILE A 42 4.60 -2.74 -7.36
CA ILE A 42 5.70 -2.38 -6.47
C ILE A 42 6.09 -0.91 -6.66
N ASP A 43 6.29 -0.47 -7.90
CA ASP A 43 6.67 0.90 -8.23
C ASP A 43 5.59 1.89 -7.78
N LEU A 44 4.32 1.56 -8.02
CA LEU A 44 3.19 2.37 -7.56
C LEU A 44 3.12 2.46 -6.03
N ALA A 45 3.35 1.35 -5.33
CA ALA A 45 3.38 1.32 -3.87
C ALA A 45 4.50 2.20 -3.31
N TRP A 46 5.71 2.14 -3.89
CA TRP A 46 6.82 2.99 -3.48
C TRP A 46 6.60 4.47 -3.78
N SER A 47 6.00 4.81 -4.93
CA SER A 47 5.67 6.19 -5.27
C SER A 47 4.68 6.81 -4.27
N ARG A 48 3.64 6.06 -3.88
CA ARG A 48 2.66 6.48 -2.85
C ARG A 48 3.33 6.67 -1.49
N PHE A 49 4.19 5.73 -1.10
CA PHE A 49 4.95 5.84 0.15
C PHE A 49 5.84 7.08 0.18
N ALA A 50 6.60 7.33 -0.89
CA ALA A 50 7.46 8.51 -0.99
C ALA A 50 6.65 9.81 -0.88
N THR A 51 5.50 9.88 -1.58
CA THR A 51 4.59 11.03 -1.50
C THR A 51 4.04 11.23 -0.09
N TRP A 52 3.67 10.15 0.60
CA TRP A 52 3.19 10.20 1.97
C TRP A 52 4.27 10.71 2.93
N MET A 53 5.48 10.16 2.83
CA MET A 53 6.61 10.56 3.67
C MET A 53 6.97 12.03 3.43
N ALA A 54 7.04 12.48 2.19
CA ALA A 54 7.32 13.88 1.86
C ALA A 54 6.27 14.88 2.40
N ARG A 55 5.06 14.41 2.72
CA ARG A 55 3.99 15.23 3.29
C ARG A 55 4.08 15.34 4.82
N PHE A 56 4.58 14.31 5.49
CA PHE A 56 4.49 14.16 6.95
C PHE A 56 5.85 14.07 7.67
N LEU A 57 6.96 13.98 6.93
CA LEU A 57 8.34 14.07 7.41
C LEU A 57 9.07 15.21 6.70
#